data_AF-A0A2V8M4Z5-F1
#
_entry.id   AF-A0A2V8M4Z5-F1
#
_cell.length_a   1.000
_cell.length_b   1.000
_cell.length_c   1.000
_cell.angle_alpha   90.00
_cell.angle_beta   90.00
_cell.angle_gamma   90.00
#
_symmetry.space_group_name_H-M   'P 1'
#
loop_
_entity.id
_entity.type
_entity.pdbx_description
1 polymer ?
#
loop_
_entity_poly.entity_id
_entity_poly.type
_entity_poly.pdbx_seq_one_letter_code
_entity_poly.pdbx_strand_id
1 'polypeptide(L)' 'MDELKKTYVVDEQNHKIAVQLDIDTFNRIEEVIENYALARLMKDRPDEALDLDDALAHYEDMEKAE' A
#
# COMPACT_ATOMS: atom_id res chain seq x y z
N MET A 1 -22.14 -9.89 6.54
CA MET A 1 -21.10 -9.23 5.72
C MET A 1 -21.61 -7.83 5.51
N ASP A 2 -20.93 -6.84 6.06
CA ASP A 2 -21.31 -5.45 5.83
C ASP A 2 -21.00 -5.10 4.38
N GLU A 3 -21.98 -4.55 3.67
CA GLU A 3 -21.79 -4.10 2.30
C GLU A 3 -20.93 -2.84 2.28
N LEU A 4 -19.93 -2.81 1.39
CA LEU A 4 -19.09 -1.64 1.16
C LEU A 4 -19.96 -0.48 0.64
N LYS A 5 -20.16 0.53 1.48
CA LYS A 5 -20.95 1.71 1.12
C LYS A 5 -20.19 2.55 0.10
N LYS A 6 -20.73 2.63 -1.11
CA LYS A 6 -20.15 3.40 -2.21
C LYS A 6 -21.21 4.14 -2.99
N THR A 7 -20.84 5.35 -3.43
CA THR A 7 -21.67 6.15 -4.34
C THR A 7 -20.94 6.29 -5.66
N TYR A 8 -21.68 6.26 -6.76
CA TYR A 8 -21.11 6.49 -8.09
C TYR A 8 -21.33 7.94 -8.51
N VAL A 9 -20.27 8.58 -9.00
CA VAL A 9 -20.35 9.84 -9.73
C VAL A 9 -20.54 9.50 -11.20
N VAL A 10 -21.57 10.09 -11.82
CA VAL A 10 -21.91 9.85 -13.23
C VAL A 10 -21.76 11.11 -14.08
N ASP A 11 -21.47 10.94 -15.37
CA ASP A 11 -21.49 12.02 -16.36
C ASP A 11 -22.91 12.32 -16.88
N GLU A 12 -23.03 13.24 -17.85
CA GLU A 12 -24.30 13.62 -18.48
C GLU A 12 -25.00 12.48 -19.23
N GLN A 13 -24.26 11.44 -19.61
CA GLN A 13 -24.74 10.25 -20.31
C GLN A 13 -25.00 9.08 -19.34
N ASN A 14 -24.95 9.34 -18.03
CA ASN A 14 -25.11 8.37 -16.96
C ASN A 14 -24.00 7.29 -16.93
N HIS A 15 -22.81 7.59 -17.47
CA HIS A 15 -21.64 6.74 -17.32
C HIS A 15 -20.97 6.98 -15.98
N LYS A 16 -20.61 5.90 -15.28
CA LYS A 16 -19.88 5.97 -14.02
C LYS A 16 -18.44 6.37 -14.28
N ILE A 17 -18.02 7.52 -13.73
CA ILE A 17 -16.69 8.09 -13.93
C ILE A 17 -15.85 8.10 -12.66
N ALA A 18 -16.47 8.03 -11.49
CA ALA A 18 -15.77 7.90 -10.21
C ALA A 18 -16.60 7.15 -9.16
N VAL A 19 -15.93 6.73 -8.10
CA VAL A 19 -16.53 6.14 -6.91
C VAL A 19 -16.18 7.03 -5.72
N GLN A 20 -17.18 7.37 -4.92
CA GLN A 20 -17.01 8.03 -3.64
C GLN A 20 -17.17 6.99 -2.53
N LEU A 21 -16.21 6.98 -1.61
CA LEU A 21 -16.15 6.13 -0.43
C LEU A 21 -15.92 7.03 0.80
N ASP A 22 -16.27 6.56 1.99
CA ASP A 22 -15.73 7.16 3.20
C ASP A 22 -14.20 6.97 3.24
N ILE A 23 -13.53 7.94 3.87
CA ILE A 23 -12.07 7.99 3.85
C ILE A 23 -11.42 6.78 4.53
N ASP A 24 -12.05 6.25 5.58
CA ASP A 24 -11.55 5.08 6.30
C ASP A 24 -11.63 3.82 5.44
N THR A 25 -12.73 3.64 4.70
CA THR A 25 -12.88 2.55 3.73
C THR A 25 -11.86 2.67 2.60
N PHE A 26 -11.65 3.87 2.06
CA PHE A 26 -10.61 4.09 1.05
C PHE A 26 -9.22 3.71 1.57
N ASN A 27 -8.83 4.23 2.73
CA ASN A 27 -7.54 3.93 3.35
C ASN A 27 -7.37 2.44 3.64
N ARG A 28 -8.44 1.75 4.05
CA ARG A 28 -8.39 0.31 4.30
C ARG A 28 -8.17 -0.49 3.02
N ILE A 29 -8.73 -0.03 1.89
CA ILE A 29 -8.48 -0.66 0.58
C ILE A 29 -7.01 -0.48 0.19
N GLU A 30 -6.47 0.74 0.29
CA GLU A 30 -5.07 1.04 0.00
C GLU A 30 -4.15 0.17 0.86
N GLU A 31 -4.35 0.16 2.18
CA GLU A 31 -3.55 -0.63 3.13
C GLU A 31 -3.51 -2.12 2.75
N VAL A 32 -4.64 -2.70 2.36
CA VAL A 32 -4.70 -4.12 1.97
C VAL A 32 -3.93 -4.38 0.68
N ILE A 33 -4.04 -3.48 -0.31
CA ILE A 33 -3.35 -3.61 -1.59
C ILE A 33 -1.84 -3.45 -1.40
N GLU A 34 -1.42 -2.42 -0.67
CA GLU A 34 -0.01 -2.13 -0.39
C GLU A 34 0.64 -3.25 0.43
N ASN A 35 -0.01 -3.70 1.50
CA ASN A 35 0.50 -4.80 2.31
C ASN A 35 0.66 -6.09 1.50
N TYR A 36 -0.29 -6.40 0.61
CA TYR A 36 -0.19 -7.56 -0.26
C TYR A 36 0.98 -7.44 -1.23
N ALA A 37 1.13 -6.29 -1.89
CA ALA A 37 2.23 -6.02 -2.82
C ALA A 37 3.59 -6.08 -2.12
N LEU A 38 3.72 -5.45 -0.94
CA LEU A 38 4.93 -5.46 -0.13
C LEU A 38 5.30 -6.87 0.31
N ALA A 39 4.35 -7.62 0.88
CA ALA A 39 4.60 -9.00 1.30
C ALA A 39 5.03 -9.88 0.13
N ARG A 40 4.49 -9.64 -1.07
CA ARG A 40 4.91 -10.35 -2.27
C ARG A 40 6.33 -9.96 -2.70
N LEU A 41 6.65 -8.68 -2.69
CA LEU A 41 7.98 -8.17 -3.01
C LEU A 41 9.05 -8.76 -2.07
N MET A 42 8.79 -8.75 -0.76
CA MET A 42 9.69 -9.33 0.24
C MET A 42 9.89 -10.83 0.04
N LYS A 43 8.84 -11.55 -0.39
CA LYS A 43 8.93 -12.99 -0.66
C LYS A 43 9.73 -13.29 -1.93
N ASP A 44 9.59 -12.46 -2.95
CA ASP A 44 10.23 -12.67 -4.26
C ASP A 44 11.72 -12.24 -4.24
N ARG A 45 12.18 -11.53 -3.20
CA ARG A 45 13.57 -11.08 -3.00
C ARG A 45 14.17 -11.50 -1.66
N PRO A 46 14.27 -12.81 -1.36
CA PRO A 46 14.82 -13.27 -0.09
C PRO A 46 16.32 -12.97 0.05
N ASP A 47 17.01 -12.69 -1.05
CA ASP A 47 18.43 -12.34 -1.15
C ASP A 47 18.74 -10.91 -0.69
N GLU A 48 17.73 -10.05 -0.54
CA GLU A 48 17.89 -8.70 0.02
C GLU A 48 17.82 -8.68 1.57
N ALA A 49 17.49 -9.81 2.21
CA ALA A 49 17.43 -9.89 3.66
C ALA A 49 18.85 -9.95 4.26
N LEU A 50 19.20 -8.92 5.05
CA LEU A 50 20.44 -8.89 5.82
C LEU A 50 20.24 -9.53 7.19
N ASP A 51 21.30 -10.14 7.73
CA ASP A 51 21.34 -10.46 9.15
C ASP A 51 21.53 -9.19 10.00
N LEU A 52 21.48 -9.34 11.31
CA LEU A 52 21.53 -8.19 12.21
C LEU A 52 22.85 -7.42 12.10
N ASP A 53 23.98 -8.11 11.95
CA ASP A 53 25.29 -7.48 11.94
C ASP A 53 25.51 -6.74 10.62
N ASP A 54 25.14 -7.36 9.49
CA ASP A 54 25.19 -6.75 8.17
C ASP A 54 24.22 -5.55 8.06
N ALA A 55 23.02 -5.66 8.65
CA ALA A 55 22.05 -4.57 8.67
C ALA A 55 22.53 -3.36 9.49
N LEU A 56 23.16 -3.60 10.65
CA LEU A 56 23.72 -2.54 11.47
C LEU A 56 24.90 -1.84 10.77
N ALA A 57 25.82 -2.62 10.18
CA ALA A 57 26.94 -2.08 9.43
C ALA A 57 26.45 -1.22 8.24
N HIS A 58 25.47 -1.72 7.49
CA HIS A 58 24.88 -0.96 6.39
C HIS A 58 24.24 0.35 6.87
N TYR A 59 23.51 0.33 7.99
CA TYR A 59 22.86 1.50 8.55
C TYR A 59 23.85 2.56 9.05
N GLU A 60 24.99 2.14 9.59
CA GLU A 60 26.07 3.05 10.03
C GLU A 60 26.72 3.79 8.86
N ASP A 61 26.84 3.13 7.70
CA ASP A 61 27.43 3.69 6.48
C ASP A 61 26.47 4.58 5.67
N MET A 62 25.17 4.61 6.02
CA MET A 62 24.19 5.46 5.35
C MET A 62 24.38 6.94 5.72
N GLU A 63 24.32 7.83 4.72
CA GLU A 63 24.19 9.26 4.97
C GLU A 63 22.95 9.52 5.81
N LYS A 64 23.14 10.17 6.96
CA LYS A 64 22.03 10.54 7.83
C LYS A 64 21.26 11.67 7.15
N ALA A 65 19.94 11.47 7.03
CA ALA A 65 19.06 12.54 6.58
C ALA A 65 19.21 13.76 7.51
N GLU A 66 19.47 14.93 6.93
CA GLU A 66 19.52 16.23 7.63
C GLU A 66 18.16 16.63 8.22
#